data_AF-A0A967VE39-F1
#
_entry.id   AF-A0A967VE39-F1
#
_cell.length_a   1.000
_cell.length_b   1.000
_cell.length_c   1.000
_cell.angle_alpha   90.00
_cell.angle_beta   90.00
_cell.angle_gamma   90.00
#
_symmetry.space_group_name_H-M   'P 1'
#
loop_
_entity.id
_entity.type
_entity.pdbx_description
1 polymer ?
#
loop_
_entity_poly.entity_id
_entity_poly.type
_entity_poly.pdbx_seq_one_letter_code
_entity_poly.pdbx_strand_id
1 'polypeptide(L)'
;TGGRVICGVGVGGDSEKDFELVGVPMAERGRRTDEGIEVMRALWTEDEASFSGPYTRFEDVGLNPMPTQPGGPPIWVAGWADGALRRAGRLGDGW
;
A
#
# COMPACT_ATOMS: atom_id res chain seq x y z
N THR A 1 -11.25 -15.39 -6.58
CA THR A 1 -11.71 -15.45 -5.15
C THR A 1 -13.09 -14.84 -4.93
N GLY A 2 -13.69 -14.11 -5.89
CA GLY A 2 -15.04 -13.55 -5.74
C GLY A 2 -15.14 -12.43 -4.70
N GLY A 3 -14.09 -11.61 -4.55
CA GLY A 3 -14.08 -10.50 -3.59
C GLY A 3 -13.87 -10.90 -2.12
N ARG A 4 -13.33 -12.08 -1.84
CA ARG A 4 -13.12 -12.57 -0.46
C ARG A 4 -11.73 -12.30 0.12
N VAL A 5 -10.89 -11.53 -0.58
CA VAL A 5 -9.53 -11.25 -0.14
C VAL A 5 -9.54 -10.01 0.76
N ILE A 6 -8.80 -10.08 1.86
CA ILE A 6 -8.41 -8.93 2.66
C ILE A 6 -6.92 -8.71 2.40
N CYS A 7 -6.54 -7.49 2.03
CA CYS A 7 -5.15 -7.10 1.80
C CYS A 7 -4.50 -6.72 3.13
N GLY A 8 -3.81 -7.66 3.77
CA GLY A 8 -3.00 -7.37 4.95
C GLY A 8 -1.72 -6.62 4.58
N VAL A 9 -1.47 -5.47 5.18
CA VAL A 9 -0.32 -4.61 4.92
C VAL A 9 0.47 -4.38 6.21
N GLY A 10 1.77 -4.67 6.16
CA GLY A 10 2.73 -4.33 7.21
C GLY A 10 3.90 -3.52 6.65
N VAL A 11 4.66 -2.85 7.51
CA VAL A 11 5.80 -2.00 7.11
C VAL A 11 7.11 -2.77 6.92
N GLY A 12 7.08 -4.10 7.01
CA GLY A 12 8.26 -4.97 7.06
C GLY A 12 8.85 -5.11 8.47
N GLY A 13 9.74 -6.09 8.64
CA GLY A 13 10.37 -6.44 9.91
C GLY A 13 11.54 -5.53 10.29
N ASP A 14 12.35 -5.99 11.25
CA ASP A 14 13.46 -5.20 11.82
C ASP A 14 14.84 -5.50 11.19
N SER A 15 14.88 -6.30 10.13
CA SER A 15 16.12 -6.67 9.43
C SER A 15 16.49 -5.61 8.39
N GLU A 16 17.53 -4.82 8.65
CA GLU A 16 18.06 -3.85 7.68
C GLU A 16 18.52 -4.53 6.38
N LYS A 17 19.07 -5.75 6.48
CA LYS A 17 19.51 -6.55 5.33
C LYS A 17 18.37 -6.85 4.35
N ASP A 18 17.15 -7.06 4.85
CA ASP A 18 15.99 -7.35 3.99
C ASP A 18 15.66 -6.14 3.10
N PHE A 19 15.82 -4.95 3.66
CA PHE A 19 15.60 -3.68 2.96
C PHE A 19 16.74 -3.34 2.00
N GLU A 20 17.99 -3.62 2.37
CA GLU A 20 19.16 -3.49 1.48
C GLU A 20 19.02 -4.36 0.22
N LEU A 21 18.53 -5.59 0.36
CA LEU A 21 18.34 -6.52 -0.77
C LEU A 21 17.40 -5.98 -1.85
N VAL A 22 16.44 -5.14 -1.47
CA VAL A 22 15.47 -4.51 -2.39
C VAL A 22 15.78 -3.03 -2.66
N GLY A 23 16.94 -2.54 -2.21
CA GLY A 23 17.38 -1.16 -2.45
C GLY A 23 16.52 -0.09 -1.78
N VAL A 24 15.86 -0.41 -0.66
CA VAL A 24 15.02 0.52 0.09
C VAL A 24 15.73 0.90 1.39
N PRO A 25 15.87 2.19 1.74
CA PRO A 25 16.33 2.57 3.07
C PRO A 25 15.31 2.16 4.15
N MET A 26 15.73 1.41 5.16
CA MET A 26 14.82 0.94 6.23
C MET A 26 14.11 2.10 6.96
N ALA A 27 14.75 3.27 7.05
CA ALA A 27 14.17 4.48 7.63
C ALA A 27 12.95 5.01 6.85
N GLU A 28 12.83 4.68 5.55
CA GLU A 28 11.74 5.13 4.69
C GLU A 28 10.55 4.18 4.69
N ARG A 29 10.69 2.96 5.23
CA ARG A 29 9.70 1.87 5.10
C ARG A 29 8.28 2.30 5.43
N GLY A 30 8.08 3.03 6.52
CA GLY A 30 6.74 3.49 6.93
C GLY A 30 6.12 4.46 5.92
N ARG A 31 6.88 5.44 5.42
CA ARG A 31 6.39 6.43 4.45
C ARG A 31 6.14 5.79 3.07
N ARG A 32 7.00 4.86 2.67
CA ARG A 32 6.81 4.05 1.45
C ARG A 32 5.58 3.16 1.53
N THR A 33 5.29 2.57 2.70
CA THR A 33 4.05 1.79 2.89
C THR A 33 2.81 2.68 2.82
N ASP A 34 2.83 3.87 3.43
CA ASP A 34 1.72 4.83 3.32
C ASP A 34 1.45 5.17 1.84
N GLU A 35 2.48 5.58 1.09
CA GLU A 35 2.36 5.91 -0.32
C GLU A 35 1.93 4.69 -1.16
N GLY A 36 2.45 3.51 -0.86
CA GLY A 36 2.06 2.27 -1.53
C GLY A 36 0.56 1.96 -1.40
N ILE A 37 -0.05 2.27 -0.25
CA ILE A 37 -1.51 2.14 -0.08
C ILE A 37 -2.25 3.14 -0.98
N GLU A 38 -1.78 4.39 -1.05
CA GLU A 38 -2.36 5.43 -1.91
C GLU A 38 -2.26 5.04 -3.40
N VAL A 39 -1.10 4.53 -3.84
CA VAL A 39 -0.87 3.99 -5.18
C VAL A 39 -1.81 2.83 -5.49
N MET A 40 -1.92 1.86 -4.58
CA MET A 40 -2.84 0.73 -4.77
C MET A 40 -4.27 1.20 -4.96
N ARG A 41 -4.74 2.17 -4.15
CA ARG A 41 -6.11 2.69 -4.30
C ARG A 41 -6.31 3.39 -5.64
N ALA A 42 -5.37 4.24 -6.07
CA ALA A 42 -5.46 4.90 -7.38
C ALA A 42 -5.62 3.87 -8.52
N LEU A 43 -4.74 2.86 -8.55
CA LEU A 43 -4.79 1.78 -9.54
C LEU A 43 -6.02 0.88 -9.45
N TRP A 44 -6.73 0.85 -8.31
CA TRP A 44 -7.93 0.04 -8.11
C TRP A 44 -9.23 0.76 -8.46
N THR A 45 -9.20 2.09 -8.52
CA THR A 45 -10.40 2.91 -8.70
C THR A 45 -10.50 3.62 -10.04
N GLU A 46 -9.39 3.74 -10.76
CA GLU A 46 -9.31 4.48 -12.02
C GLU A 46 -8.97 3.52 -13.17
N ASP A 47 -9.60 3.71 -14.33
CA ASP A 47 -9.31 2.91 -15.53
C ASP A 47 -7.87 3.15 -16.03
N GLU A 48 -7.42 4.41 -15.96
CA GLU A 48 -6.04 4.85 -16.17
C GLU A 48 -5.69 5.82 -15.04
N ALA A 49 -4.73 5.45 -14.19
CA ALA A 49 -4.30 6.25 -13.06
C ALA A 49 -2.98 6.96 -13.38
N SER A 50 -2.81 8.15 -12.80
CA SER A 50 -1.52 8.85 -12.73
C SER A 50 -1.18 9.11 -11.26
N PHE A 51 0.08 8.92 -10.88
CA PHE A 51 0.52 9.13 -9.50
C PHE A 51 1.86 9.86 -9.49
N SER A 52 2.04 10.80 -8.56
CA SER A 52 3.27 11.58 -8.42
C SER A 52 3.59 11.78 -6.94
N GLY A 53 4.18 10.77 -6.33
CA GLY A 53 4.68 10.80 -4.96
C GLY A 53 6.21 10.85 -4.88
N PRO A 54 6.77 11.03 -3.67
CA PRO A 54 8.21 10.98 -3.44
C PRO A 54 8.87 9.64 -3.78
N TYR A 55 8.15 8.51 -3.74
CA TYR A 55 8.74 7.18 -4.01
C TYR A 55 8.25 6.54 -5.31
N THR A 56 7.07 6.90 -5.78
CA THR A 56 6.39 6.30 -6.94
C THR A 56 5.91 7.40 -7.87
N ARG A 57 6.19 7.24 -9.16
CA ARG A 57 5.66 8.12 -10.20
C ARG A 57 5.31 7.33 -11.46
N PHE A 58 4.11 7.57 -11.99
CA PHE A 58 3.67 7.05 -13.29
C PHE A 58 2.56 7.93 -13.86
N GLU A 59 2.36 7.84 -15.17
CA GLU A 59 1.37 8.61 -15.94
C GLU A 59 0.58 7.63 -16.82
N ASP A 60 -0.75 7.76 -16.80
CA ASP A 60 -1.74 7.02 -17.60
C ASP A 60 -1.56 5.49 -17.61
N VAL A 61 -1.48 4.90 -16.41
CA VAL A 61 -1.32 3.45 -16.22
C VAL A 61 -2.63 2.81 -15.78
N GLY A 62 -3.13 1.85 -16.57
CA GLY A 62 -4.26 1.00 -16.20
C GLY A 62 -3.85 -0.31 -15.53
N LEU A 63 -4.71 -0.83 -14.65
CA LEU A 63 -4.56 -2.14 -14.01
C LEU A 63 -5.56 -3.15 -14.60
N ASN A 64 -5.08 -4.33 -15.03
CA ASN A 64 -5.94 -5.39 -15.55
C ASN A 64 -5.52 -6.76 -14.98
N PRO A 65 -6.44 -7.54 -14.38
CA PRO A 65 -7.86 -7.22 -14.12
C PRO A 65 -8.04 -6.22 -12.98
N MET A 66 -9.11 -5.42 -13.08
CA MET A 66 -9.58 -4.58 -11.99
C MET A 66 -10.08 -5.44 -10.82
N PRO A 67 -10.00 -4.93 -9.56
CA PRO A 67 -10.54 -5.64 -8.42
C PRO A 67 -12.04 -5.93 -8.54
N THR A 68 -12.48 -7.05 -7.96
CA THR A 68 -13.90 -7.42 -7.93
C THR A 68 -14.73 -6.51 -7.02
N GLN A 69 -14.13 -5.94 -5.98
CA GLN A 69 -14.80 -5.05 -5.01
C GLN A 69 -14.63 -3.59 -5.43
N PRO A 70 -15.69 -2.75 -5.37
CA PRO A 70 -15.55 -1.31 -5.57
C PRO A 70 -14.56 -0.71 -4.56
N GLY A 71 -13.59 0.07 -5.04
CA GLY A 71 -12.53 0.64 -4.18
C GLY A 71 -11.36 -0.30 -3.89
N GLY A 72 -11.39 -1.53 -4.43
CA GLY A 72 -10.39 -2.58 -4.18
C GLY A 72 -10.68 -3.46 -2.97
N PRO A 73 -9.83 -4.47 -2.70
CA PRO A 73 -9.93 -5.29 -1.49
C PRO A 73 -9.75 -4.44 -0.22
N PRO A 74 -10.44 -4.72 0.89
CA PRO A 74 -10.20 -4.04 2.16
C PRO A 74 -8.74 -4.17 2.58
N ILE A 75 -8.14 -3.06 3.04
CA ILE A 75 -6.76 -3.04 3.51
C ILE A 75 -6.74 -3.08 5.04
N TRP A 76 -6.12 -4.10 5.62
CA TRP A 76 -5.89 -4.20 7.06
C TRP A 76 -4.44 -3.90 7.37
N VAL A 77 -4.21 -2.90 8.23
CA VAL A 77 -2.86 -2.45 8.56
C VAL A 77 -2.39 -3.13 9.83
N ALA A 78 -1.38 -3.99 9.72
CA ALA A 78 -0.81 -4.67 10.87
C ALA A 78 0.24 -3.81 11.60
N GLY A 79 0.25 -3.92 12.93
CA GLY A 79 1.34 -3.43 13.77
C GLY A 79 0.89 -2.53 14.92
N TRP A 80 1.67 -2.49 15.99
CA TRP A 80 1.29 -1.85 17.25
C TRP A 80 2.01 -0.53 17.52
N ALA A 81 3.03 -0.19 16.73
CA ALA A 81 3.70 1.08 16.84
C ALA A 81 2.76 2.24 16.47
N ASP A 82 2.95 3.41 17.08
CA ASP A 82 2.14 4.60 16.80
C ASP A 82 2.01 4.92 15.30
N GLY A 83 3.08 4.70 14.52
CA GLY A 83 3.05 4.89 13.07
C GLY A 83 2.11 3.91 12.35
N ALA A 84 1.99 2.68 12.83
CA ALA A 84 1.06 1.68 12.30
C ALA A 84 -0.39 2.01 12.66
N LEU A 85 -0.65 2.39 13.91
CA LEU A 85 -1.99 2.79 14.36
C LEU A 85 -2.49 4.05 13.63
N ARG A 86 -1.62 5.05 13.44
CA ARG A 86 -1.95 6.24 12.63
C ARG A 86 -2.25 5.88 11.18
N ARG A 87 -1.47 4.98 10.57
CA ARG A 87 -1.71 4.49 9.20
C ARG A 87 -3.05 3.76 9.11
N ALA A 88 -3.36 2.89 10.06
CA ALA A 88 -4.63 2.18 10.11
C ALA A 88 -5.81 3.15 10.13
N GLY A 89 -5.78 4.16 11.01
CA GLY A 89 -6.84 5.16 11.10
C GLY A 89 -6.98 6.10 9.90
N ARG A 90 -5.89 6.32 9.13
CA ARG A 90 -5.90 7.23 7.97
C ARG A 90 -6.18 6.51 6.65
N LEU A 91 -5.60 5.32 6.46
CA LEU A 91 -5.53 4.64 5.16
C LEU A 91 -6.12 3.22 5.18
N GLY A 92 -6.26 2.61 6.35
CA GLY A 92 -6.77 1.25 6.51
C GLY A 92 -8.29 1.19 6.60
N ASP A 93 -8.84 0.05 6.20
CA ASP A 93 -10.24 -0.36 6.44
C ASP A 93 -10.34 -1.26 7.69
N GLY A 94 -9.21 -1.54 8.34
CA GLY A 94 -9.08 -2.37 9.53
C GLY A 94 -7.63 -2.40 10.03
N TRP A 95 -7.42 -3.15 11.11
CA TRP A 95 -6.16 -3.28 11.82
C TRP A 95 -5.99 -4.70 12.35
#